data_AF-A0A834YGJ7-F1
#
_entry.id   AF-A0A834YGJ7-F1
#
_cell.length_a   1.000
_cell.length_b   1.000
_cell.length_c   1.000
_cell.angle_alpha   90.00
_cell.angle_beta   90.00
_cell.angle_gamma   90.00
#
_symmetry.space_group_name_H-M   'P 1'
#
loop_
_entity.id
_entity.type
_entity.pdbx_description
1 polymer ?
#
loop_
_entity_poly.entity_id
_entity_poly.type
_entity_poly.pdbx_seq_one_letter_code
_entity_poly.pdbx_strand_id
1 'polypeptide(L)'
;MNINVRMGEKTIHGEGSFTDDLKKAVSWTGRKASDKTSLREEYHLTPRDGYLRSQTTVLNGIPLELTGDGAIPALDPDLVDGKSPISIAPLSVAFILFPNFEAPACV
;
A
#
# COMPACT_ATOMS: atom_id res chain seq x y z
N MET A 1 -27.03 12.67 56.16
CA MET A 1 -25.71 12.35 56.74
C MET A 1 -24.70 13.24 56.04
N ASN A 2 -24.08 14.13 56.81
CA ASN A 2 -23.23 15.19 56.28
C ASN A 2 -21.79 14.75 56.48
N ILE A 3 -21.00 14.67 55.41
CA ILE A 3 -19.58 14.35 55.50
C ILE A 3 -18.82 15.51 54.88
N ASN A 4 -18.21 16.30 55.75
CA ASN A 4 -17.36 17.43 55.42
C ASN A 4 -15.92 16.90 55.32
N VAL A 5 -15.27 17.02 54.18
CA VAL A 5 -13.86 16.61 54.03
C VAL A 5 -13.00 17.86 53.85
N ARG A 6 -12.15 18.08 54.86
CA ARG A 6 -11.20 19.19 54.94
C ARG A 6 -10.07 18.98 53.93
N MET A 7 -9.83 19.97 53.08
CA MET A 7 -8.65 20.02 52.20
C MET A 7 -7.44 20.46 53.04
N GLY A 8 -6.56 19.52 53.38
CA GLY A 8 -5.25 19.81 53.93
C GLY A 8 -4.27 20.09 52.78
N GLU A 9 -3.72 21.29 52.76
CA GLU A 9 -2.63 21.68 51.89
C GLU A 9 -1.36 20.88 52.25
N LYS A 10 -0.77 20.21 51.26
CA LYS A 10 0.59 19.65 51.38
C LYS A 10 1.32 19.74 50.04
N THR A 11 2.16 20.76 49.93
CA THR A 11 3.22 20.97 48.96
C THR A 11 4.26 19.86 49.08
N ILE A 12 4.46 19.01 48.05
CA ILE A 12 5.72 18.26 47.88
C ILE A 12 6.02 18.05 46.39
N HIS A 13 7.19 18.58 46.00
CA HIS A 13 7.95 18.31 44.78
C HIS A 13 7.99 16.84 44.37
N GLY A 14 7.88 16.58 43.07
CA GLY A 14 8.04 15.24 42.48
C GLY A 14 7.81 15.24 40.98
N GLU A 15 8.52 16.10 40.24
CA GLU A 15 8.59 16.05 38.79
C GLU A 15 9.35 14.79 38.36
N GLY A 16 8.63 13.72 38.02
CA GLY A 16 9.28 12.51 37.49
C GLY A 16 8.42 11.26 37.64
N SER A 17 7.27 11.20 36.97
CA SER A 17 6.66 9.89 36.64
C SER A 17 5.75 10.02 35.44
N PHE A 18 4.90 11.05 35.42
CA PHE A 18 3.88 11.19 34.38
C PHE A 18 4.46 11.50 32.99
N THR A 19 5.57 12.24 32.92
CA THR A 19 6.24 12.57 31.65
C THR A 19 7.06 11.41 31.09
N ASP A 20 7.60 10.53 31.93
CA ASP A 20 8.32 9.33 31.48
C ASP A 20 7.36 8.28 30.94
N ASP A 21 6.20 8.12 31.58
CA ASP A 21 5.13 7.26 31.08
C ASP A 21 4.54 7.79 29.76
N LEU A 22 4.38 9.12 29.63
CA LEU A 22 3.99 9.76 28.37
C LEU A 22 5.05 9.59 27.28
N LYS A 23 6.35 9.75 27.59
CA LYS A 23 7.44 9.48 26.64
C LYS A 23 7.42 8.02 26.19
N LYS A 24 7.14 7.09 27.10
CA LYS A 24 7.04 5.65 26.80
C LYS A 24 5.83 5.35 25.92
N ALA A 25 4.68 5.99 26.18
CA ALA A 25 3.49 5.87 25.35
C ALA A 25 3.70 6.44 23.93
N VAL A 26 4.43 7.56 23.80
CA VAL A 26 4.78 8.18 22.50
C VAL A 26 5.90 7.40 21.79
N SER A 27 6.76 6.67 22.50
CA SER A 27 7.77 5.80 21.86
C SER A 27 7.14 4.62 21.09
N TRP A 28 5.89 4.22 21.42
CA TRP A 28 5.16 3.20 20.68
C TRP A 28 4.59 3.75 19.37
N THR A 29 4.14 5.00 19.34
CA THR A 29 3.56 5.61 18.12
C THR A 29 4.60 5.87 17.01
N GLY A 30 5.90 5.68 17.30
CA GLY A 30 6.99 5.82 16.34
C GLY A 30 7.51 4.50 15.72
N ARG A 31 6.99 3.33 16.11
CA ARG A 31 7.32 2.05 15.45
C ARG A 31 6.28 1.65 14.42
N LYS A 32 5.92 2.57 13.53
CA LYS A 32 5.65 2.10 12.17
C LYS A 32 7.02 1.68 11.66
N ALA A 33 7.25 0.37 11.62
CA ALA A 33 8.22 -0.18 10.67
C ALA A 33 8.05 0.62 9.38
N SER A 34 9.14 1.00 8.72
CA SER A 34 9.03 1.52 7.36
C SER A 34 8.22 0.46 6.60
N ASP A 35 6.92 0.69 6.48
CA ASP A 35 5.99 -0.07 5.68
C ASP A 35 6.43 0.41 4.31
N LYS A 36 7.56 -0.13 3.85
CA LYS A 36 8.05 0.04 2.50
C LYS A 36 6.93 -0.60 1.72
N THR A 37 5.96 0.22 1.32
CA THR A 37 4.73 -0.22 0.69
C THR A 37 5.19 -1.17 -0.40
N SER A 38 4.90 -2.45 -0.21
CA SER A 38 5.38 -3.49 -1.11
C SER A 38 4.59 -3.26 -2.39
N LEU A 39 5.16 -2.50 -3.33
CA LEU A 39 4.50 -2.25 -4.60
C LEU A 39 4.42 -3.57 -5.36
N ARG A 40 3.28 -3.79 -5.99
CA ARG A 40 3.11 -4.80 -7.02
C ARG A 40 2.94 -4.11 -8.36
N GLU A 41 3.34 -4.80 -9.40
CA GLU A 41 3.21 -4.36 -10.79
C GLU A 41 1.98 -5.05 -11.38
N GLU A 42 1.07 -4.25 -11.94
CA GLU A 42 -0.13 -4.74 -12.60
C GLU A 42 -0.11 -4.44 -14.11
N TYR A 43 -0.42 -5.46 -14.90
CA TYR A 43 -0.47 -5.40 -16.36
C TYR A 43 -1.87 -5.83 -16.80
N HIS A 44 -2.78 -4.88 -16.96
CA HIS A 44 -4.15 -5.11 -17.39
C HIS A 44 -4.27 -5.05 -18.90
N LEU A 45 -4.64 -6.18 -19.50
CA LEU A 45 -4.87 -6.32 -20.93
C LEU A 45 -6.37 -6.28 -21.22
N THR A 46 -6.79 -5.28 -21.98
CA THR A 46 -8.17 -5.12 -22.44
C THR A 46 -8.23 -5.13 -23.97
N PRO A 47 -9.36 -5.56 -24.57
CA PRO A 47 -9.59 -5.33 -25.99
C PRO A 47 -9.73 -3.82 -26.26
N ARG A 48 -9.17 -3.36 -27.39
CA ARG A 48 -9.38 -1.99 -27.87
C ARG A 48 -10.87 -1.65 -27.92
N ASP A 49 -11.22 -0.52 -27.33
CA ASP A 49 -12.59 0.01 -27.26
C ASP A 49 -13.63 -0.98 -26.67
N GLY A 50 -13.18 -1.97 -25.88
CA GLY A 50 -14.05 -3.01 -25.32
C GLY A 50 -14.49 -4.09 -26.33
N TYR A 51 -13.99 -4.05 -27.56
CA TYR A 51 -14.41 -4.97 -28.62
C TYR A 51 -13.60 -6.27 -28.61
N LEU A 52 -14.16 -7.36 -28.10
CA LEU A 52 -13.45 -8.64 -27.91
C LEU A 52 -12.79 -9.23 -29.16
N ARG A 53 -13.28 -8.89 -30.36
CA ARG A 53 -12.70 -9.35 -31.64
C ARG A 53 -11.68 -8.36 -32.20
N SER A 54 -11.34 -7.31 -31.47
CA SER A 54 -10.24 -6.42 -31.80
C SER A 54 -8.96 -7.25 -31.97
N GLN A 55 -8.18 -6.91 -32.99
CA GLN A 55 -6.84 -7.46 -33.18
C GLN A 55 -5.77 -6.69 -32.40
N THR A 56 -6.14 -5.58 -31.76
CA THR A 56 -5.27 -4.79 -30.91
C THR A 56 -5.65 -5.00 -29.45
N THR A 57 -4.66 -5.40 -28.65
CA THR A 57 -4.72 -5.43 -27.19
C THR A 57 -4.22 -4.11 -26.61
N VAL A 58 -4.83 -3.66 -25.53
CA VAL A 58 -4.49 -2.42 -24.82
C VAL A 58 -3.96 -2.79 -23.43
N LEU A 59 -2.72 -2.40 -23.14
CA LEU A 59 -2.07 -2.57 -21.84
C LEU A 59 -2.22 -1.30 -21.01
N ASN A 60 -2.88 -1.37 -19.86
CA ASN A 60 -3.04 -0.25 -18.93
C ASN A 60 -3.54 1.06 -19.62
N GLY A 61 -4.39 0.91 -20.65
CA GLY A 61 -4.92 2.03 -21.45
C GLY A 61 -4.11 2.40 -22.69
N ILE A 62 -2.92 1.82 -22.89
CA ILE A 62 -2.03 2.08 -24.03
C ILE A 62 -2.10 0.90 -25.04
N PRO A 63 -2.47 1.14 -26.31
CA PRO A 63 -2.46 0.09 -27.34
C PRO A 63 -1.07 -0.50 -27.52
N LEU A 64 -0.99 -1.84 -27.51
CA LEU A 64 0.23 -2.55 -27.84
C LEU A 64 0.37 -2.62 -29.36
N GLU A 65 1.16 -1.69 -29.89
CA GLU A 65 1.53 -1.62 -31.30
C GLU A 65 3.05 -1.59 -31.41
N LEU A 66 3.59 -2.14 -32.50
CA LEU A 66 5.03 -2.06 -32.75
C LEU A 66 5.44 -0.58 -32.90
N THR A 67 6.65 -0.27 -32.48
CA THR A 67 7.23 1.06 -32.70
C THR A 67 7.40 1.35 -34.20
N GLY A 68 7.70 2.59 -34.58
CA GLY A 68 7.84 2.97 -36.00
C GLY A 68 8.94 2.21 -36.76
N ASP A 69 9.91 1.67 -36.04
CA ASP A 69 10.99 0.79 -36.52
C ASP A 69 10.68 -0.71 -36.39
N GLY A 70 9.47 -1.08 -35.94
CA GLY A 70 9.02 -2.46 -35.83
C GLY A 70 9.45 -3.20 -34.56
N ALA A 71 9.97 -2.49 -33.55
CA ALA A 71 10.35 -3.08 -32.28
C ALA A 71 9.15 -3.32 -31.37
N ILE A 72 9.32 -4.22 -30.40
CA ILE A 72 8.33 -4.46 -29.34
C ILE A 72 8.31 -3.22 -28.43
N PRO A 73 7.13 -2.64 -28.15
CA PRO A 73 7.03 -1.47 -27.27
C PRO A 73 7.41 -1.82 -25.83
N ALA A 74 7.69 -0.79 -25.02
CA ALA A 74 7.80 -0.96 -23.59
C ALA A 74 6.47 -1.49 -23.01
N LEU A 75 6.57 -2.43 -22.08
CA LEU A 75 5.43 -2.97 -21.34
C LEU A 75 5.48 -2.36 -19.94
N ASP A 76 4.84 -1.21 -19.77
CA ASP A 76 4.88 -0.47 -18.52
C ASP A 76 3.76 -0.92 -17.55
N PRO A 77 4.10 -1.25 -16.29
CA PRO A 77 3.11 -1.62 -15.29
C PRO A 77 2.43 -0.43 -14.63
N ASP A 78 1.26 -0.68 -14.07
CA ASP A 78 0.72 0.15 -13.00
C ASP A 78 1.34 -0.29 -11.66
N LEU A 79 1.94 0.66 -10.93
CA LEU A 79 2.49 0.42 -9.60
C LEU A 79 1.41 0.62 -8.55
N VAL A 80 1.01 -0.48 -7.90
CA VAL A 80 -0.10 -0.51 -6.96
C VAL A 80 0.39 -0.97 -5.59
N ASP A 81 -0.21 -0.45 -4.50
CA ASP A 81 0.04 -0.95 -3.15
C ASP A 81 -0.30 -2.45 -3.10
N GLY A 82 0.69 -3.29 -2.76
CA GLY A 82 0.55 -4.75 -2.75
C GLY A 82 -0.52 -5.28 -1.80
N LYS A 83 -0.96 -4.50 -0.79
CA LYS A 83 -2.04 -4.87 0.14
C LYS A 83 -3.43 -4.44 -0.35
N SER A 84 -3.52 -3.59 -1.37
CA SER A 84 -4.80 -3.16 -1.91
C SER A 84 -5.52 -4.30 -2.65
N PRO A 85 -6.85 -4.30 -2.79
CA PRO A 85 -7.55 -5.25 -3.64
C PRO A 85 -7.11 -5.16 -5.11
N ILE A 86 -7.08 -6.28 -5.81
CA ILE A 86 -6.84 -6.33 -7.26
C ILE A 86 -8.20 -6.19 -7.96
N SER A 87 -8.33 -5.20 -8.84
CA SER A 87 -9.54 -4.97 -9.64
C SER A 87 -9.29 -5.39 -11.07
N ILE A 88 -10.08 -6.32 -11.61
CA ILE A 88 -9.95 -6.81 -12.99
C ILE A 88 -11.23 -6.47 -13.75
N ALA A 89 -11.10 -5.91 -14.95
CA ALA A 89 -12.25 -5.60 -15.78
C ALA A 89 -12.96 -6.87 -16.30
N PRO A 90 -14.27 -6.84 -16.56
CA PRO A 90 -14.95 -7.96 -17.20
C PRO A 90 -14.33 -8.29 -18.56
N LEU A 91 -14.23 -9.58 -18.89
CA LEU A 91 -13.75 -10.07 -20.19
C LEU A 91 -12.33 -9.57 -20.56
N SER A 92 -11.49 -9.36 -19.54
CA SER A 92 -10.10 -8.94 -19.67
C SER A 92 -9.16 -9.96 -19.00
N VAL A 93 -7.85 -9.73 -19.14
CA VAL A 93 -6.81 -10.51 -18.47
C VAL A 93 -5.87 -9.55 -17.76
N ALA A 94 -5.34 -9.94 -16.61
CA ALA A 94 -4.32 -9.16 -15.91
C ALA A 94 -3.16 -10.06 -15.46
N PHE A 95 -1.94 -9.56 -15.56
CA PHE A 95 -0.76 -10.15 -14.94
C PHE A 95 -0.37 -9.32 -13.73
N ILE A 96 -0.13 -9.99 -12.60
CA ILE A 96 0.19 -9.35 -11.33
C ILE A 96 1.54 -9.88 -10.87
N LEU A 97 2.54 -9.00 -10.86
CA LEU A 97 3.88 -9.33 -10.39
C LEU A 97 4.08 -8.74 -9.00
N PHE A 98 4.53 -9.58 -8.07
CA PHE A 98 5.01 -9.16 -6.75
C PHE A 98 6.54 -9.24 -6.76
N PRO A 99 7.27 -8.13 -7.01
CA PRO A 99 8.70 -8.18 -7.31
C PRO A 99 9.56 -8.72 -6.16
N ASN A 100 9.09 -8.57 -4.92
CA ASN A 100 9.81 -8.96 -3.70
C ASN A 100 9.13 -10.15 -2.98
N PHE A 101 8.42 -11.01 -3.72
CA PHE A 101 7.77 -12.18 -3.13
C PHE A 101 8.73 -13.37 -3.06
N GLU A 102 9.13 -13.73 -1.85
CA GLU A 102 9.97 -14.91 -1.60
C GLU A 102 9.12 -16.17 -1.53
N ALA A 103 8.98 -16.87 -2.66
CA ALA A 103 8.40 -18.20 -2.73
C ALA A 103 9.50 -19.26 -2.67
N PRO A 104 9.50 -20.21 -1.71
CA PRO A 104 10.54 -21.25 -1.60
C PRO A 104 10.74 -22.13 -2.84
N ALA A 105 9.73 -22.22 -3.71
CA ALA A 105 9.81 -22.98 -4.97
C ALA A 105 10.35 -22.17 -6.16
N CYS A 106 10.56 -20.85 -5.99
CA CYS A 106 10.96 -19.92 -7.05
C CYS A 106 12.38 -19.35 -6.85
N VAL A 107 13.20 -20.03 -6.05
CA VAL A 107 14.60 -19.71 -5.73
C VAL A 107 15.58 -20.74 -6.28
#